data_AF-A0A1Q3KNY0-F1
#
_entry.id   AF-A0A1Q3KNY0-F1
#
_cell.length_a   1.000
_cell.length_b   1.000
_cell.length_c   1.000
_cell.angle_alpha   90.00
_cell.angle_beta   90.00
_cell.angle_gamma   90.00
#
_symmetry.space_group_name_H-M   'P 1'
#
loop_
_entity.id
_entity.type
_entity.pdbx_description
1 polymer ?
#
loop_
_entity_poly.entity_id
_entity_poly.type
_entity_poly.pdbx_seq_one_letter_code
_entity_poly.pdbx_strand_id
1 'polypeptide(L)'
;MKQIPFETSLLHQLQAQFPTITDISVNSSGGVQVYLVIAMKPRYEGEARHAILAAMASNLHPKWVIAVDPDIDIRSSAEVEWAQSFRVKPSEDVFVVDRTATAPLDPYTDGAFSSSVGIDATKPFGVEFPDVAEVPGWRDFDLPEIDKR
;
A
#
# COMPACT_ATOMS: atom_id res chain seq x y z
N MET A 1 16.16 12.00 -0.11
CA MET A 1 17.17 11.21 0.63
C MET A 1 16.66 10.59 1.95
N LYS A 2 15.55 11.07 2.56
CA LYS A 2 15.00 10.49 3.82
C LYS A 2 14.18 9.20 3.66
N GLN A 3 13.77 8.86 2.44
CA GLN A 3 12.83 7.76 2.16
C GLN A 3 13.36 6.39 2.57
N ILE A 4 14.54 6.00 2.05
CA ILE A 4 15.10 4.66 2.26
C ILE A 4 15.32 4.35 3.75
N PRO A 5 15.90 5.24 4.59
CA PRO A 5 16.04 4.97 6.02
C PRO A 5 14.70 4.76 6.75
N PHE A 6 13.65 5.50 6.38
CA PHE A 6 12.32 5.32 6.98
C PHE A 6 11.68 4.01 6.55
N GLU A 7 11.77 3.65 5.27
CA GLU A 7 11.31 2.36 4.75
C GLU A 7 11.99 1.20 5.49
N THR A 8 13.33 1.18 5.58
CA THR A 8 14.07 0.12 6.27
C THR A 8 13.71 0.03 7.76
N SER A 9 13.63 1.17 8.46
CA SER A 9 13.33 1.17 9.90
C SER A 9 11.93 0.64 10.19
N LEU A 10 10.94 1.07 9.40
CA LEU A 10 9.56 0.62 9.55
C LEU A 10 9.40 -0.84 9.16
N LEU A 11 10.06 -1.28 8.08
CA LEU A 11 10.06 -2.67 7.63
C LEU A 11 10.55 -3.60 8.75
N HIS A 12 11.72 -3.31 9.34
CA HIS A 12 12.25 -4.13 10.44
C HIS A 12 11.31 -4.13 11.67
N GLN A 13 10.72 -2.97 11.99
CA GLN A 13 9.79 -2.87 13.11
C GLN A 13 8.54 -3.73 12.90
N LEU A 14 7.94 -3.68 11.71
CA LEU A 14 6.72 -4.43 11.42
C LEU A 14 7.00 -5.92 11.20
N GLN A 15 8.11 -6.28 10.58
CA GLN A 15 8.51 -7.68 10.37
C GLN A 15 8.70 -8.47 11.68
N ALA A 16 9.06 -7.78 12.78
CA ALA A 16 9.14 -8.42 14.09
C ALA A 16 7.78 -8.99 14.56
N GLN A 17 6.67 -8.42 14.11
CA GLN A 17 5.30 -8.87 14.44
C GLN A 17 4.66 -9.64 13.27
N PHE A 18 4.93 -9.19 12.04
CA PHE A 18 4.36 -9.70 10.80
C PHE A 18 5.49 -10.13 9.86
N PRO A 19 6.09 -11.32 10.05
CA PRO A 19 7.21 -11.80 9.23
C PRO A 19 6.84 -12.06 7.77
N THR A 20 5.55 -11.95 7.43
CA THR A 20 4.99 -12.07 6.09
C THR A 20 5.13 -10.82 5.24
N ILE A 21 5.49 -9.68 5.85
CA ILE A 21 5.79 -8.44 5.13
C ILE A 21 7.11 -8.61 4.39
N THR A 22 7.07 -8.46 3.08
CA THR A 22 8.23 -8.62 2.19
C THR A 22 8.91 -7.31 1.89
N ASP A 23 8.16 -6.22 1.74
CA ASP A 23 8.70 -4.90 1.43
C ASP A 23 7.72 -3.79 1.86
N ILE A 24 8.22 -2.56 2.00
CA ILE A 24 7.44 -1.38 2.35
C ILE A 24 7.93 -0.20 1.50
N SER A 25 6.98 0.62 1.03
CA SER A 25 7.29 1.90 0.40
C SER A 25 6.58 3.05 1.09
N VAL A 26 7.36 4.09 1.40
CA VAL A 26 6.86 5.39 1.85
C VAL A 26 6.91 6.32 0.64
N ASN A 27 5.80 6.38 -0.11
CA ASN A 27 5.78 6.99 -1.44
C ASN A 27 6.07 8.50 -1.36
N SER A 28 6.87 9.00 -2.31
CA SER A 28 7.22 10.42 -2.43
C SER A 28 6.00 11.29 -2.77
N SER A 29 4.97 10.72 -3.39
CA SER A 29 3.67 11.37 -3.61
C SER A 29 3.03 11.87 -2.32
N GLY A 30 3.25 11.16 -1.21
CA GLY A 30 2.80 11.53 0.14
C GLY A 30 3.86 12.27 0.96
N GLY A 31 4.75 13.03 0.31
CA GLY A 31 5.79 13.79 1.00
C GLY A 31 6.80 12.94 1.78
N VAL A 32 6.91 11.65 1.45
CA VAL A 32 7.76 10.68 2.16
C VAL A 32 7.32 10.49 3.63
N GLN A 33 6.00 10.54 3.88
CA GLN A 33 5.45 10.32 5.22
C GLN A 33 4.01 9.80 5.23
N VAL A 34 3.10 10.44 4.51
CA VAL A 34 1.65 10.23 4.72
C VAL A 34 1.04 9.13 3.85
N TYR A 35 1.79 8.56 2.91
CA TYR A 35 1.32 7.49 2.01
C TYR A 35 2.24 6.28 2.10
N LEU A 36 1.70 5.18 2.62
CA LEU A 36 2.43 3.96 2.93
C LEU A 36 1.82 2.78 2.19
N VAL A 37 2.66 1.99 1.53
CA VAL A 37 2.29 0.73 0.87
C VAL A 37 3.10 -0.40 1.49
N ILE A 38 2.43 -1.50 1.84
CA ILE A 38 2.99 -2.68 2.47
C ILE A 38 2.81 -3.86 1.51
N ALA A 39 3.89 -4.48 1.07
CA ALA A 39 3.84 -5.75 0.36
C ALA A 39 3.88 -6.90 1.37
N MET A 40 2.88 -7.79 1.36
CA MET A 40 2.82 -8.92 2.27
C MET A 40 2.02 -10.09 1.74
N LYS A 41 2.30 -11.30 2.25
CA LYS A 41 1.50 -12.50 1.97
C LYS A 41 0.77 -12.98 3.24
N PRO A 42 -0.53 -12.66 3.40
CA PRO A 42 -1.29 -13.06 4.59
C PRO A 42 -1.30 -14.58 4.84
N ARG A 43 -1.17 -14.97 6.11
CA ARG A 43 -1.24 -16.35 6.64
C ARG A 43 -2.62 -16.74 7.14
N TYR A 44 -3.45 -15.74 7.42
CA TYR A 44 -4.82 -15.89 7.88
C TYR A 44 -5.63 -14.66 7.48
N GLU A 45 -6.95 -14.82 7.39
CA GLU A 45 -7.87 -13.72 7.12
C GLU A 45 -7.75 -12.61 8.18
N GLY A 46 -7.51 -11.37 7.73
CA GLY A 46 -7.35 -10.21 8.62
C GLY A 46 -5.90 -9.93 9.07
N GLU A 47 -4.90 -10.75 8.71
CA GLU A 47 -3.50 -10.40 9.02
C GLU A 47 -3.08 -9.07 8.39
N ALA A 48 -3.48 -8.81 7.15
CA ALA A 48 -3.21 -7.54 6.48
C ALA A 48 -3.84 -6.35 7.20
N ARG A 49 -5.09 -6.47 7.66
CA ARG A 49 -5.74 -5.46 8.49
C ARG A 49 -4.97 -5.19 9.79
N HIS A 50 -4.46 -6.21 10.48
CA HIS A 50 -3.61 -6.02 11.65
C HIS A 50 -2.29 -5.30 11.32
N ALA A 51 -1.65 -5.67 10.22
CA ALA A 51 -0.42 -5.01 9.76
C ALA A 51 -0.66 -3.54 9.41
N ILE A 52 -1.77 -3.23 8.73
CA ILE A 52 -2.21 -1.87 8.42
C ILE A 52 -2.39 -1.04 9.70
N LEU A 53 -3.12 -1.57 10.69
CA LEU A 53 -3.33 -0.89 11.98
C LEU A 53 -2.02 -0.67 12.74
N ALA A 54 -1.12 -1.65 12.75
CA ALA A 54 0.20 -1.53 13.37
C ALA A 54 1.05 -0.45 12.67
N ALA A 55 0.95 -0.36 11.35
CA ALA A 55 1.63 0.67 10.57
C ALA A 55 1.05 2.07 10.80
N MET A 56 -0.26 2.20 10.96
CA MET A 56 -0.92 3.46 11.38
C MET A 56 -0.42 3.94 12.74
N ALA A 57 -0.12 3.02 13.66
CA ALA A 57 0.42 3.33 14.97
C ALA A 57 1.92 3.68 14.96
N SER A 58 2.59 3.65 13.79
CA SER A 58 4.00 4.01 13.69
C SER A 58 4.24 5.51 13.85
N ASN A 59 5.48 5.88 14.17
CA ASN A 59 5.91 7.27 14.30
C ASN A 59 5.91 8.06 12.98
N LEU A 60 5.61 7.41 11.84
CA LEU A 60 5.41 8.12 10.58
C LEU A 60 4.07 8.84 10.54
N HIS A 61 3.07 8.37 11.30
CA HIS A 61 1.70 8.88 11.26
C HIS A 61 1.12 8.88 9.84
N PRO A 62 1.09 7.73 9.15
CA PRO A 62 0.61 7.67 7.78
C PRO A 62 -0.90 7.97 7.73
N LYS A 63 -1.30 8.78 6.75
CA LYS A 63 -2.70 9.10 6.46
C LYS A 63 -3.34 8.01 5.58
N TRP A 64 -2.55 7.42 4.69
CA TRP A 64 -2.96 6.33 3.80
C TRP A 64 -2.05 5.13 4.04
N VAL A 65 -2.65 3.97 4.30
CA VAL A 65 -1.93 2.70 4.47
C VAL A 65 -2.61 1.63 3.63
N ILE A 66 -1.87 1.05 2.70
CA ILE A 66 -2.39 0.08 1.73
C ILE A 66 -1.57 -1.19 1.84
N ALA A 67 -2.21 -2.34 2.02
CA ALA A 67 -1.55 -3.65 1.92
C ALA A 67 -1.81 -4.26 0.53
N VAL A 68 -0.78 -4.80 -0.11
CA VAL A 68 -0.86 -5.50 -1.40
C VAL A 68 -0.08 -6.80 -1.34
N ASP A 69 -0.34 -7.72 -2.25
CA ASP A 69 0.48 -8.92 -2.40
C ASP A 69 1.87 -8.59 -2.97
N PRO A 70 2.88 -9.48 -2.79
CA PRO A 70 4.24 -9.25 -3.27
C PRO A 70 4.41 -9.28 -4.80
N ASP A 71 3.34 -9.54 -5.56
CA ASP A 71 3.33 -9.47 -7.04
C ASP A 71 3.09 -8.05 -7.58
N ILE A 72 2.87 -7.07 -6.70
CA ILE A 72 2.67 -5.67 -7.03
C ILE A 72 3.96 -4.88 -6.79
N ASP A 73 4.42 -4.09 -7.77
CA ASP A 73 5.46 -3.10 -7.52
C ASP A 73 4.90 -1.94 -6.69
N ILE A 74 5.21 -1.96 -5.39
CA ILE A 74 4.79 -0.94 -4.41
C ILE A 74 5.36 0.46 -4.68
N ARG A 75 6.35 0.59 -5.57
CA ARG A 75 6.90 1.90 -5.99
C ARG A 75 6.23 2.43 -7.26
N SER A 76 5.43 1.61 -7.95
CA SER A 76 4.61 1.99 -9.08
C SER A 76 3.19 2.33 -8.62
N SER A 77 2.83 3.62 -8.62
CA SER A 77 1.47 4.04 -8.27
C SER A 77 0.41 3.36 -9.14
N ALA A 78 0.71 3.15 -10.43
CA ALA A 78 -0.21 2.50 -11.36
C ALA A 78 -0.52 1.04 -10.96
N GLU A 79 0.48 0.29 -10.49
CA GLU A 79 0.25 -1.10 -10.04
C GLU A 79 -0.49 -1.15 -8.70
N VAL A 80 -0.22 -0.22 -7.79
CA VAL A 80 -0.95 -0.11 -6.51
C VAL A 80 -2.42 0.31 -6.74
N GLU A 81 -2.67 1.23 -7.67
CA GLU A 81 -4.02 1.61 -8.11
C GLU A 81 -4.74 0.46 -8.81
N TRP A 82 -4.04 -0.33 -9.61
CA TRP A 82 -4.58 -1.55 -10.20
C TRP A 82 -4.97 -2.57 -9.13
N ALA A 83 -4.12 -2.81 -8.13
CA ALA A 83 -4.43 -3.71 -7.03
C ALA A 83 -5.68 -3.24 -6.26
N GLN A 84 -5.78 -1.94 -5.97
CA GLN A 84 -6.98 -1.36 -5.37
C GLN A 84 -8.23 -1.55 -6.24
N SER A 85 -8.10 -1.43 -7.56
CA SER A 85 -9.25 -1.51 -8.47
C SER A 85 -9.81 -2.93 -8.59
N PHE A 86 -8.95 -3.95 -8.50
CA PHE A 86 -9.32 -5.33 -8.83
C PHE A 86 -9.30 -6.30 -7.65
N ARG A 87 -8.72 -5.92 -6.50
CA ARG A 87 -8.61 -6.79 -5.32
C ARG A 87 -9.39 -6.29 -4.10
N VAL A 88 -9.93 -5.07 -4.14
CA VAL A 88 -10.63 -4.45 -3.01
C VAL A 88 -12.15 -4.50 -3.20
N LYS A 89 -12.86 -4.96 -2.19
CA LYS A 89 -14.28 -4.69 -1.97
C LYS A 89 -14.42 -3.54 -0.97
N PRO A 90 -14.78 -2.33 -1.42
CA PRO A 90 -14.69 -1.14 -0.57
C PRO A 90 -15.47 -1.21 0.76
N SER A 91 -16.57 -1.95 0.82
CA SER A 91 -17.36 -2.10 2.06
C SER A 91 -16.72 -3.00 3.12
N GLU A 92 -15.77 -3.86 2.73
CA GLU A 92 -15.15 -4.87 3.59
C GLU A 92 -13.67 -4.52 3.86
N ASP A 93 -12.99 -4.07 2.82
CA ASP A 93 -11.54 -3.96 2.75
C ASP A 93 -11.01 -2.54 3.00
N VAL A 94 -11.90 -1.53 2.99
CA VAL A 94 -11.55 -0.14 3.32
C VAL A 94 -12.12 0.22 4.69
N PHE A 95 -11.30 0.86 5.52
CA PHE A 95 -11.74 1.39 6.81
C PHE A 95 -11.05 2.70 7.15
N VAL A 96 -11.72 3.51 7.97
CA VAL A 96 -11.22 4.78 8.47
C VAL A 96 -11.03 4.67 9.98
N VAL A 97 -9.88 5.14 10.46
CA VAL A 97 -9.62 5.34 11.89
C VAL A 97 -9.59 6.84 12.14
N ASP A 98 -10.58 7.32 12.89
CA ASP A 98 -10.70 8.73 13.23
C ASP A 98 -9.77 9.13 14.38
N ARG A 99 -9.46 10.43 14.45
CA ARG A 99 -8.68 11.07 15.52
C ARG A 99 -7.29 10.45 15.72
N THR A 100 -6.62 10.11 14.63
CA THR A 100 -5.22 9.67 14.64
C THR A 100 -4.27 10.87 14.69
N ALA A 101 -3.06 10.68 15.24
CA ALA A 101 -2.01 11.67 15.14
C ALA A 101 -1.64 11.91 13.67
N THR A 102 -1.35 13.16 13.32
CA THR A 102 -1.07 13.57 11.94
C THR A 102 0.39 14.00 11.74
N ALA A 103 0.83 14.01 10.49
CA ALA A 103 2.13 14.59 10.14
C ALA A 103 2.16 16.10 10.51
N PRO A 104 3.22 16.61 11.16
CA PRO A 104 3.26 18.00 11.65
C PRO A 104 3.11 19.08 10.57
N LEU A 105 3.44 18.76 9.32
CA LEU A 105 3.36 19.67 8.17
C LEU A 105 2.13 19.42 7.30
N ASP A 106 1.19 18.58 7.74
CA ASP A 106 -0.06 18.36 7.04
C ASP A 106 -0.94 19.62 7.17
N PRO A 107 -1.26 20.30 6.04
CA PRO A 107 -1.96 21.58 6.08
C PRO A 107 -3.44 21.47 6.45
N TYR A 108 -4.02 20.26 6.43
CA TYR A 108 -5.45 20.06 6.66
C TYR A 108 -5.72 19.06 7.80
N THR A 109 -5.79 19.62 9.00
CA THR A 109 -5.84 18.88 10.28
C THR A 109 -6.72 19.59 11.31
N ASP A 110 -7.21 18.86 12.30
CA ASP A 110 -7.86 19.41 13.50
C ASP A 110 -6.83 19.48 14.63
N GLY A 111 -5.99 20.51 14.59
CA GLY A 111 -4.85 20.66 15.50
C GLY A 111 -3.80 19.56 15.27
N ALA A 112 -3.61 18.68 16.26
CA ALA A 112 -2.67 17.56 16.18
C ALA A 112 -3.29 16.26 15.63
N PHE A 113 -4.57 16.30 15.23
CA PHE A 113 -5.35 15.12 14.87
C PHE A 113 -5.85 15.17 13.42
N SER A 114 -5.99 14.01 12.81
CA SER A 114 -6.66 13.79 11.52
C SER A 114 -7.35 12.42 11.56
N SER A 115 -7.61 11.84 10.39
CA SER A 115 -7.99 10.44 10.24
C SER A 115 -6.99 9.72 9.35
N SER A 116 -6.91 8.40 9.50
CA SER A 116 -6.11 7.52 8.65
C SER A 116 -7.01 6.52 7.95
N VAL A 117 -6.72 6.22 6.69
CA VAL A 117 -7.44 5.24 5.87
C VAL A 117 -6.57 4.00 5.70
N GLY A 118 -7.16 2.84 5.94
CA GLY A 118 -6.58 1.53 5.71
C GLY A 118 -7.28 0.83 4.55
N ILE A 119 -6.50 0.25 3.64
CA ILE A 119 -7.01 -0.49 2.48
C ILE A 119 -6.30 -1.83 2.39
N ASP A 120 -7.06 -2.91 2.48
CA ASP A 120 -6.58 -4.26 2.18
C ASP A 120 -6.79 -4.57 0.70
N ALA A 121 -5.74 -4.44 -0.10
CA ALA A 121 -5.73 -4.79 -1.53
C ALA A 121 -4.98 -6.10 -1.79
N THR A 122 -4.96 -7.00 -0.80
CA THR A 122 -4.44 -8.36 -0.97
C THR A 122 -5.50 -9.28 -1.60
N LYS A 123 -5.06 -10.39 -2.20
CA LYS A 123 -5.98 -11.44 -2.66
C LYS A 123 -6.77 -12.01 -1.47
N PRO A 124 -8.06 -12.33 -1.64
CA PRO A 124 -8.87 -12.91 -0.58
C PRO A 124 -8.24 -14.20 -0.03
N PHE A 125 -8.08 -14.27 1.29
CA PHE A 125 -7.41 -15.39 1.92
C PHE A 125 -8.15 -16.71 1.70
N GLY A 126 -7.42 -17.75 1.28
CA GLY A 126 -7.97 -19.10 1.10
C GLY A 126 -8.89 -19.26 -0.12
N VAL A 127 -9.01 -18.24 -0.96
CA VAL A 127 -9.83 -18.26 -2.18
C VAL A 127 -8.89 -18.27 -3.39
N GLU A 128 -9.19 -19.13 -4.37
CA GLU A 128 -8.49 -19.11 -5.65
C GLU A 128 -8.80 -17.78 -6.37
N PHE A 129 -7.74 -17.05 -6.73
CA PHE A 129 -7.86 -15.74 -7.37
C PHE A 129 -7.25 -15.80 -8.78
N PRO A 130 -7.91 -15.25 -9.81
CA PRO A 130 -7.39 -15.29 -11.18
C PRO A 130 -6.02 -14.63 -11.30
N ASP A 131 -5.15 -15.21 -12.13
CA ASP A 131 -3.89 -14.58 -12.53
C ASP A 131 -4.15 -13.35 -13.42
N VAL A 132 -3.21 -12.41 -13.38
CA VAL A 132 -3.26 -11.22 -14.24
C VAL A 132 -3.11 -11.66 -15.70
N ALA A 133 -4.08 -11.30 -16.54
CA ALA A 133 -4.01 -11.57 -17.96
C ALA A 133 -2.93 -10.68 -18.60
N GLU A 134 -1.92 -11.31 -19.20
CA GLU A 134 -0.98 -10.64 -20.10
C GLU A 134 -1.22 -11.08 -21.54
N VAL A 135 -1.06 -10.16 -22.50
CA VAL A 135 -1.13 -10.48 -23.94
C VAL A 135 0.27 -10.90 -24.41
N PRO A 136 0.51 -12.16 -24.80
CA PRO A 136 1.86 -12.59 -25.18
C PRO A 136 2.46 -11.74 -26.30
N GLY A 137 3.69 -11.26 -26.11
CA GLY A 137 4.43 -10.46 -27.11
C GLY A 137 3.99 -9.00 -27.25
N TRP A 138 3.07 -8.50 -26.41
CA TRP A 138 2.58 -7.11 -26.54
C TRP A 138 3.65 -6.05 -26.34
N ARG A 139 4.63 -6.30 -25.45
CA ARG A 139 5.74 -5.37 -25.17
C ARG A 139 6.71 -5.25 -26.34
N ASP A 140 6.78 -6.27 -27.19
CA ASP A 140 7.66 -6.34 -28.35
C ASP A 140 6.94 -5.93 -29.65
N PHE A 141 5.65 -5.58 -29.58
CA PHE A 141 4.84 -5.25 -30.73
C PHE A 141 5.04 -3.77 -31.11
N ASP A 142 5.61 -3.55 -32.29
CA ASP A 142 5.81 -2.22 -32.88
C ASP A 142 4.47 -1.65 -33.40
N LEU A 143 4.12 -0.44 -32.97
CA LEU A 143 2.88 0.28 -33.35
C LEU A 143 3.22 1.58 -34.10
N PRO A 144 3.72 1.48 -35.35
CA PRO A 144 4.20 2.63 -36.12
C PRO A 144 3.13 3.67 -36.44
N GLU A 145 1.85 3.34 -36.29
CA GLU A 145 0.72 4.27 -36.42
C GLU A 145 0.50 5.15 -35.17
N ILE A 146 0.94 4.71 -33.99
CA ILE A 146 0.75 5.43 -32.71
C ILE A 146 1.95 6.29 -32.37
N ASP A 147 3.18 5.83 -32.69
CA ASP A 147 4.45 6.52 -32.38
C ASP A 147 4.70 7.81 -33.19
N LYS A 148 3.76 8.23 -34.03
CA LYS A 148 3.84 9.48 -34.81
C LYS A 148 3.13 10.68 -34.16
N ARG A 149 2.72 10.58 -32.90
CA ARG A 149 2.04 11.65 -32.16
C ARG A 149 2.95 12.42 -31.22
#